data_AF-A0A376FAX8-F1
#
_entry.id   AF-A0A376FAX8-F1
#
_cell.length_a   1.000
_cell.length_b   1.000
_cell.length_c   1.000
_cell.angle_alpha   90.00
_cell.angle_beta   90.00
_cell.angle_gamma   90.00
#
_symmetry.space_group_name_H-M   'P 1'
#
loop_
_entity.id
_entity.type
_entity.pdbx_description
1 polymer ?
#
loop_
_entity_poly.entity_id
_entity_poly.type
_entity_poly.pdbx_seq_one_letter_code
_entity_poly.pdbx_strand_id
1 'polypeptide(L)'
;MVPPLQMRVMRVAHEAPGLSSSVNIGAFNLGNALGAAAGGAVISGGLGYSFVPVMGAIIAALGLLLVMMSGRKQPEAACAAE
;
A
#
# COMPACT_ATOMS: atom_id res chain seq x y z
N MET A 1 -30.67 2.83 22.41
CA MET A 1 -30.90 2.10 21.14
C MET A 1 -31.50 3.07 20.14
N VAL A 2 -30.80 3.37 19.05
CA VAL A 2 -31.41 3.98 17.86
C VAL A 2 -31.32 2.94 16.73
N PRO A 3 -32.27 1.98 16.67
CA PRO A 3 -32.32 0.94 15.63
C PRO A 3 -32.24 1.44 14.17
N PRO A 4 -32.73 2.65 13.79
CA PRO A 4 -32.72 3.07 12.39
C PRO A 4 -31.35 3.45 11.82
N LEU A 5 -30.40 3.95 12.63
CA LEU A 5 -29.09 4.39 12.15
C LEU A 5 -28.12 3.21 11.97
N GLN A 6 -28.20 2.19 12.82
CA GLN A 6 -27.41 0.96 12.69
C GLN A 6 -27.82 0.17 11.43
N MET A 7 -29.10 0.24 11.04
CA MET A 7 -29.62 -0.32 9.78
C MET A 7 -29.19 0.48 8.53
N ARG A 8 -28.99 1.80 8.65
CA ARG A 8 -28.51 2.65 7.54
C ARG A 8 -27.00 2.46 7.28
N VAL A 9 -26.20 2.18 8.32
CA VAL A 9 -24.77 1.84 8.20
C VAL A 9 -24.59 0.43 7.62
N MET A 10 -25.46 -0.52 7.97
CA MET A 10 -25.42 -1.87 7.38
C MET A 10 -25.85 -1.92 5.90
N ARG A 11 -26.61 -0.94 5.40
CA ARG A 11 -27.07 -0.88 3.99
C ARG A 11 -26.07 -0.27 2.99
N VAL A 12 -24.94 0.28 3.43
CA VAL A 12 -23.98 1.00 2.54
C VAL A 12 -22.60 0.32 2.47
N ALA A 13 -22.25 -0.60 3.36
CA ALA A 13 -20.88 -1.13 3.49
C ALA A 13 -20.63 -2.46 2.77
N HIS A 14 -21.33 -2.73 1.67
CA HIS A 14 -21.39 -4.05 1.04
C HIS A 14 -20.50 -4.20 -0.21
N GLU A 15 -19.26 -3.72 -0.21
CA GLU A 15 -18.21 -4.28 -1.08
C GLU A 15 -16.86 -4.22 -0.35
N ALA A 16 -16.69 -5.15 0.58
CA ALA A 16 -15.42 -5.57 1.17
C ALA A 16 -14.43 -4.51 1.74
N PRO A 17 -14.86 -3.55 2.58
CA PRO A 17 -13.95 -2.61 3.25
C PRO A 17 -12.90 -3.33 4.14
N GLY A 18 -13.26 -4.50 4.69
CA GLY A 18 -12.31 -5.35 5.42
C GLY A 18 -11.19 -5.92 4.55
N LEU A 19 -11.49 -6.31 3.30
CA LEU A 19 -10.48 -6.83 2.37
C LEU A 19 -9.54 -5.73 1.89
N SER A 20 -10.08 -4.54 1.58
CA SER A 20 -9.24 -3.38 1.23
C SER A 20 -8.30 -2.99 2.37
N SER A 21 -8.78 -3.02 3.62
CA SER A 21 -7.96 -2.73 4.80
C SER A 21 -6.89 -3.81 5.02
N SER A 22 -7.24 -5.09 4.94
CA SER A 22 -6.27 -6.19 5.10
C SER A 22 -5.21 -6.21 4.02
N VAL A 23 -5.55 -5.87 2.77
CA VAL A 23 -4.60 -5.75 1.66
C VAL A 23 -3.65 -4.59 1.90
N ASN A 24 -4.15 -3.44 2.36
CA ASN A 24 -3.30 -2.29 2.68
C ASN A 24 -2.34 -2.59 3.85
N ILE A 25 -2.84 -3.24 4.91
CA ILE A 25 -1.99 -3.68 6.04
C ILE A 25 -0.96 -4.70 5.57
N GLY A 26 -1.34 -5.65 4.72
CA GLY A 26 -0.44 -6.64 4.13
C GLY A 26 0.67 -5.98 3.29
N ALA A 27 0.30 -5.02 2.44
CA ALA A 27 1.24 -4.25 1.62
C ALA A 27 2.22 -3.45 2.50
N PHE A 28 1.75 -2.86 3.60
CA PHE A 28 2.61 -2.16 4.56
C PHE A 28 3.63 -3.12 5.22
N ASN A 29 3.17 -4.26 5.69
CA ASN A 29 4.05 -5.27 6.30
C ASN A 29 5.09 -5.80 5.31
N LEU A 30 4.68 -6.04 4.06
CA LEU A 30 5.58 -6.43 2.99
C LEU A 30 6.62 -5.34 2.71
N GLY A 31 6.20 -4.07 2.68
CA GLY A 31 7.09 -2.93 2.55
C GLY A 31 8.15 -2.88 3.65
N ASN A 32 7.76 -3.10 4.91
CA ASN A 32 8.69 -3.15 6.03
C ASN A 32 9.71 -4.30 5.90
N ALA A 33 9.25 -5.48 5.50
CA ALA A 33 10.13 -6.63 5.29
C ALA A 33 11.13 -6.40 4.14
N LEU A 34 10.66 -5.86 3.01
CA LEU A 34 11.51 -5.50 1.88
C LEU A 34 12.51 -4.39 2.23
N GLY A 35 12.07 -3.38 2.98
CA GLY A 35 12.92 -2.30 3.47
C GLY A 35 14.02 -2.80 4.41
N ALA A 36 13.68 -3.69 5.35
CA ALA A 36 14.66 -4.32 6.25
C ALA A 36 15.66 -5.20 5.48
N ALA A 37 15.20 -5.99 4.51
CA ALA A 37 16.06 -6.80 3.66
C ALA A 37 17.02 -5.94 2.82
N ALA A 38 16.50 -4.88 2.18
CA ALA A 38 17.32 -3.95 1.39
C ALA A 38 18.34 -3.20 2.27
N GLY A 39 17.92 -2.69 3.43
CA GLY A 39 18.82 -2.05 4.39
C GLY A 39 19.90 -3.01 4.92
N GLY A 40 19.53 -4.25 5.23
CA GLY A 40 20.45 -5.31 5.61
C GLY A 40 21.46 -5.65 4.51
N ALA A 41 21.02 -5.70 3.25
CA ALA A 41 21.90 -5.91 2.10
C ALA A 41 22.90 -4.75 1.91
N VAL A 42 22.46 -3.51 2.10
CA VAL A 42 23.33 -2.33 2.03
C VAL A 42 24.43 -2.38 3.09
N ILE A 43 24.07 -2.72 4.33
CA ILE A 43 25.04 -2.85 5.43
C ILE A 43 25.99 -4.03 5.16
N SER A 44 25.45 -5.18 4.75
CA SER A 44 26.23 -6.39 4.49
C SER A 44 27.18 -6.23 3.30
N GLY A 45 26.83 -5.40 2.32
CA GLY A 45 27.66 -5.04 1.17
C GLY A 45 28.79 -4.05 1.48
N GLY A 46 28.94 -3.61 2.73
CA GLY A 46 30.04 -2.73 3.15
C GLY A 46 29.87 -1.25 2.80
N LEU A 47 28.69 -0.84 2.31
CA LEU A 47 28.37 0.56 1.98
C LEU A 47 28.19 1.45 3.22
N GLY A 48 28.04 0.84 4.40
CA GLY A 48 27.90 1.51 5.69
C GLY A 48 26.50 2.04 5.97
N TYR A 49 26.29 2.50 7.21
CA TYR A 49 24.99 2.98 7.69
C TYR A 49 24.48 4.23 6.96
N SER A 50 25.40 5.09 6.47
CA SER A 50 25.04 6.30 5.74
C SER A 50 24.31 6.04 4.43
N PHE A 51 24.48 4.84 3.84
CA PHE A 51 23.86 4.49 2.57
C PHE A 51 22.46 3.89 2.71
N VAL A 52 22.05 3.53 3.93
CA VAL A 52 20.69 3.05 4.24
C VAL A 52 19.60 4.07 3.89
N PRO A 53 19.68 5.36 4.29
CA PRO A 53 18.70 6.36 3.87
C PRO A 53 18.71 6.63 2.36
N VAL A 54 19.86 6.51 1.70
CA VAL A 54 19.97 6.63 0.23
C VAL A 54 19.19 5.52 -0.47
N MET A 55 19.34 4.28 0.00
CA MET A 55 18.56 3.14 -0.51
C MET A 55 17.05 3.33 -0.29
N GLY A 56 16.66 3.86 0.87
CA GLY A 56 15.28 4.25 1.14
C GLY A 56 14.74 5.28 0.15
N ALA A 57 15.54 6.31 -0.17
CA ALA A 57 15.18 7.32 -1.17
C ALA A 57 15.02 6.72 -2.58
N ILE A 58 15.87 5.76 -2.97
CA ILE A 58 15.75 5.04 -4.25
C ILE A 58 14.45 4.25 -4.31
N ILE A 59 14.12 3.49 -3.24
CA ILE A 59 12.88 2.72 -3.16
C ILE A 59 11.65 3.65 -3.23
N ALA A 60 11.68 4.78 -2.52
CA ALA A 60 10.61 5.78 -2.57
C ALA A 60 10.45 6.39 -3.96
N ALA A 61 11.57 6.73 -4.63
CA ALA A 61 11.55 7.27 -5.99
C ALA A 61 10.97 6.27 -7.01
N LEU A 62 11.30 4.98 -6.88
CA LEU A 62 10.71 3.92 -7.69
C LEU A 62 9.19 3.81 -7.44
N GLY A 63 8.75 3.84 -6.19
CA GLY A 63 7.32 3.86 -5.84
C GLY A 63 6.58 5.05 -6.44
N LEU A 64 7.17 6.25 -6.34
CA LEU A 64 6.63 7.46 -6.96
C LEU A 64 6.52 7.32 -8.48
N LEU A 65 7.54 6.78 -9.14
CA LEU A 65 7.55 6.56 -10.58
C LEU A 65 6.46 5.57 -11.01
N LEU A 66 6.25 4.49 -10.25
CA LEU A 66 5.15 3.56 -10.48
C LEU A 66 3.77 4.22 -10.34
N VAL A 67 3.58 5.10 -9.35
CA VAL A 67 2.34 5.87 -9.16
C VAL A 67 2.12 6.82 -10.34
N MET A 68 3.15 7.57 -10.76
CA MET A 68 3.08 8.46 -11.91
C MET A 68 2.74 7.73 -13.22
N MET A 69 3.27 6.52 -13.41
CA MET A 69 2.94 5.67 -14.56
C MET A 69 1.51 5.10 -14.48
N SER A 70 1.03 4.77 -13.27
CA SER A 70 -0.31 4.23 -13.04
C SER A 70 -1.43 5.26 -13.20
N GLY A 71 -1.16 6.53 -12.93
CA GLY A 71 -2.13 7.64 -13.04
C GLY A 71 -2.67 7.91 -14.46
N ARG A 72 -2.25 7.16 -15.47
CA ARG A 72 -2.74 7.27 -16.87
C ARG A 72 -3.54 6.07 -17.35
N LYS A 73 -3.72 5.04 -16.51
CA LYS A 73 -4.47 3.82 -16.82
C LYS A 73 -5.40 3.46 -15.67
N GLN A 74 -6.45 4.26 -15.47
CA GLN A 74 -7.69 3.68 -15.00
C GLN A 74 -8.52 3.35 -16.24
N PRO A 75 -8.53 2.09 -16.73
CA PRO A 75 -9.74 1.63 -17.38
C PRO A 75 -10.85 1.77 -16.35
N GLU A 76 -11.92 2.41 -16.77
CA GLU A 76 -13.21 2.52 -16.12
C GLU A 76 -13.82 1.12 -15.89
N ALA A 77 -13.16 0.28 -15.08
CA ALA A 77 -13.58 -1.08 -14.76
C ALA A 77 -14.18 -1.18 -13.35
N ALA A 78 -14.68 -0.07 -12.82
CA ALA A 78 -15.56 -0.04 -11.65
C ALA A 78 -17.04 0.18 -12.02
N CYS A 79 -17.36 0.29 -13.32
CA CYS A 79 -18.74 0.38 -13.81
C CYS A 79 -19.28 -0.97 -14.34
N ALA A 80 -18.65 -2.10 -14.00
CA ALA A 80 -19.05 -3.42 -14.48
C ALA A 80 -19.01 -4.52 -13.41
N ALA A 81 -19.43 -4.19 -12.19
CA ALA A 81 -19.86 -5.18 -11.21
C ALA A 81 -21.24 -4.75 -10.72
N GLU A 82 -22.24 -5.24 -11.45
CA GLU A 82 -23.67 -5.21 -11.10
C GLU A 82 -23.96 -6.29 -10.04
#